data_AF-A0A3A0DW61-F1
#
_entry.id   AF-A0A3A0DW61-F1
#
_cell.length_a   1.000
_cell.length_b   1.000
_cell.length_c   1.000
_cell.angle_alpha   90.00
_cell.angle_beta   90.00
_cell.angle_gamma   90.00
#
_symmetry.space_group_name_H-M   'P 1'
#
loop_
_entity.id
_entity.type
_entity.pdbx_description
1 polymer ?
#
loop_
_entity_poly.entity_id
_entity_poly.type
_entity_poly.pdbx_seq_one_letter_code
_entity_poly.pdbx_strand_id
1 'polypeptide(L)'
;MTDAASPASAATPLSRYGLNRAPYIVTDTFSVCEPAARRSAYNVMSTRDSFWRRQFSRPATSRQKVFDVVFGIALPLVCLLFDPLVFRSDLGKPLLDGYEIGGIVSMIVGMISLGAWLALGRFPAFIVSMLAGGAIFAFVLGCLLLPVSIVALFVVLGVLGFTPFATAFVFARNAVRAFDAAGQRWSRLGTVLAGICGLVVSVAGPWVTQGYVANRRAWAITAILSEDPTDDAEAIAAIKRFGTPSSADEIVFAYQRTADDARRKRLAAAYFDVTGESIEDRIVESMD
;
A
#
# COMPACT_ATOMS: atom_id res chain seq x y z
N MET A 1 25.28 -0.12 -72.72
CA MET A 1 24.57 -1.39 -72.98
C MET A 1 23.78 -1.71 -71.73
N THR A 2 22.54 -1.21 -71.61
CA THR A 2 21.27 -1.84 -72.09
C THR A 2 20.99 -3.08 -71.23
N ASP A 3 19.93 -3.21 -70.43
CA ASP A 3 18.51 -2.80 -70.48
C ASP A 3 17.95 -2.76 -69.03
N ALA A 4 17.05 -1.89 -68.58
CA ALA A 4 15.67 -1.57 -68.97
C ALA A 4 14.60 -2.64 -68.60
N ALA A 5 13.49 -2.14 -68.00
CA ALA A 5 12.17 -2.75 -67.70
C ALA A 5 11.96 -3.29 -66.25
N SER A 6 11.19 -2.65 -65.34
CA SER A 6 9.76 -2.22 -65.26
C SER A 6 8.92 -3.20 -64.39
N PRO A 7 7.92 -2.73 -63.60
CA PRO A 7 7.47 -3.36 -62.36
C PRO A 7 6.19 -4.21 -62.52
N ALA A 8 6.08 -5.29 -61.74
CA ALA A 8 4.85 -6.07 -61.61
C ALA A 8 4.21 -5.87 -60.24
N SER A 9 3.16 -5.04 -60.25
CA SER A 9 2.10 -4.95 -59.26
C SER A 9 1.50 -6.34 -58.97
N ALA A 10 1.59 -6.81 -57.72
CA ALA A 10 0.79 -7.93 -57.22
C ALA A 10 -0.12 -7.43 -56.09
N ALA A 11 -1.41 -7.49 -56.37
CA ALA A 11 -2.50 -7.00 -55.57
C ALA A 11 -2.63 -7.72 -54.22
N THR A 12 -3.05 -6.93 -53.25
CA THR A 12 -3.51 -7.27 -51.90
C THR A 12 -4.63 -8.32 -51.90
N PRO A 13 -4.57 -9.38 -51.08
CA PRO A 13 -5.77 -10.05 -50.60
C PRO A 13 -6.24 -9.35 -49.33
N LEU A 14 -7.17 -8.39 -49.48
CA LEU A 14 -8.02 -7.90 -48.39
C LEU A 14 -8.97 -9.03 -47.97
N SER A 15 -8.47 -9.90 -47.10
CA SER A 15 -9.26 -10.98 -46.50
C SER A 15 -10.01 -10.48 -45.27
N ARG A 16 -11.30 -10.22 -45.49
CA ARG A 16 -12.43 -10.65 -44.63
C ARG A 16 -12.16 -10.71 -43.12
N TYR A 17 -12.38 -9.59 -42.46
CA TYR A 17 -13.14 -9.62 -41.20
C TYR A 17 -14.39 -8.77 -41.39
N GLY A 18 -15.47 -9.46 -41.77
CA GLY A 18 -16.81 -8.93 -41.72
C GLY A 18 -17.20 -8.70 -40.26
N LEU A 19 -17.29 -7.43 -39.89
CA LEU A 19 -18.17 -6.99 -38.81
C LEU A 19 -19.15 -6.01 -39.44
N ASN A 20 -20.36 -6.52 -39.66
CA ASN A 20 -21.59 -5.78 -39.82
C ASN A 20 -21.65 -4.64 -38.78
N ARG A 21 -21.11 -3.48 -39.12
CA ARG A 21 -21.61 -2.22 -38.58
C ARG A 21 -22.77 -1.85 -39.46
N ALA A 22 -23.96 -2.28 -39.06
CA ALA A 22 -25.18 -1.70 -39.58
C ALA A 22 -25.03 -0.17 -39.48
N PRO A 23 -25.17 0.58 -40.58
CA PRO A 23 -25.25 2.02 -40.50
C PRO A 23 -26.49 2.32 -39.67
N TYR A 24 -26.31 2.86 -38.47
CA TYR A 24 -27.38 3.61 -37.84
C TYR A 24 -27.64 4.80 -38.74
N ILE A 25 -28.60 4.61 -39.65
CA ILE A 25 -29.26 5.69 -40.35
C ILE A 25 -29.92 6.51 -39.24
N VAL A 26 -29.29 7.63 -38.91
CA VAL A 26 -29.94 8.72 -38.20
C VAL A 26 -30.96 9.26 -39.18
N THR A 27 -32.17 8.72 -39.15
CA THR A 27 -33.33 9.37 -39.75
C THR A 27 -33.58 10.62 -38.93
N ASP A 28 -33.11 11.73 -39.47
CA ASP A 28 -33.58 13.07 -39.20
C ASP A 28 -35.11 13.15 -39.43
N THR A 29 -35.75 14.10 -38.74
CA THR A 29 -37.12 14.61 -38.96
C THR A 29 -38.31 13.86 -38.34
N PHE A 30 -38.44 13.95 -37.02
CA PHE A 30 -39.75 14.26 -36.43
C PHE A 30 -39.63 15.50 -35.55
N SER A 31 -39.65 16.66 -36.22
CA SER A 31 -39.90 17.96 -35.59
C SER A 31 -41.37 18.03 -35.22
N VAL A 32 -41.77 17.30 -34.17
CA VAL A 32 -43.04 17.55 -33.50
C VAL A 32 -42.87 18.88 -32.79
N CYS A 33 -43.65 19.89 -33.20
CA CYS A 33 -43.86 21.13 -32.48
C CYS A 33 -44.39 20.82 -31.07
N GLU A 34 -43.48 20.49 -30.17
CA GLU A 34 -43.79 20.34 -28.75
C GLU A 34 -44.08 21.74 -28.19
N PRO A 35 -45.29 21.99 -27.65
CA PRO A 35 -45.68 23.33 -27.22
C PRO A 35 -44.73 23.85 -26.14
N ALA A 36 -44.11 25.00 -26.41
CA ALA A 36 -43.12 25.67 -25.57
C ALA A 36 -43.57 25.93 -24.12
N ALA A 37 -44.87 25.80 -23.83
CA ALA A 37 -45.46 26.06 -22.52
C ALA A 37 -45.28 24.93 -21.47
N ARG A 38 -44.84 23.71 -21.84
CA ARG A 38 -44.65 22.61 -20.86
C ARG A 38 -43.20 22.35 -20.39
N ARG A 39 -42.19 23.00 -20.99
CA ARG A 39 -40.79 22.83 -20.56
C ARG A 39 -40.38 23.66 -19.34
N SER A 40 -41.24 24.55 -18.85
CA SER A 40 -40.88 25.50 -17.78
C SER A 40 -41.16 25.00 -16.35
N ALA A 41 -41.91 23.92 -16.17
CA ALA A 41 -42.30 23.44 -14.83
C ALA A 41 -41.47 22.25 -14.30
N TYR A 42 -40.64 21.61 -15.13
CA TYR A 42 -39.82 20.46 -14.73
C TYR A 42 -38.33 20.78 -14.51
N ASN A 43 -37.89 22.02 -14.70
CA ASN A 43 -36.45 22.37 -14.77
C ASN A 43 -35.86 23.09 -13.54
N VAL A 44 -36.61 23.30 -12.45
CA VAL A 44 -36.10 24.09 -11.30
C VAL A 44 -35.97 23.30 -9.99
N MET A 45 -36.47 22.06 -9.94
CA MET A 45 -36.02 21.11 -8.91
C MET A 45 -34.85 20.30 -9.44
N SER A 46 -33.73 21.00 -9.72
CA SER A 46 -32.41 20.40 -9.68
C SER A 46 -32.24 19.85 -8.27
N THR A 47 -32.58 18.58 -8.08
CA THR A 47 -32.22 17.81 -6.90
C THR A 47 -30.71 17.88 -6.83
N ARG A 48 -30.19 18.76 -5.95
CA ARG A 48 -28.77 18.88 -5.68
C ARG A 48 -28.24 17.46 -5.46
N ASP A 49 -27.41 16.98 -6.38
CA ASP A 49 -26.80 15.64 -6.27
C ASP A 49 -26.28 15.47 -4.85
N SER A 50 -26.59 14.35 -4.20
CA SER A 50 -26.21 14.14 -2.79
C SER A 50 -24.69 14.29 -2.60
N PHE A 51 -24.26 14.74 -1.42
CA PHE A 51 -22.83 14.88 -1.11
C PHE A 51 -22.06 13.60 -1.44
N TRP A 52 -22.60 12.45 -1.05
CA TRP A 52 -22.03 11.14 -1.31
C TRP A 52 -21.89 10.84 -2.80
N ARG A 53 -22.92 11.13 -3.61
CA ARG A 53 -22.85 10.93 -5.05
C ARG A 53 -21.70 11.73 -5.68
N ARG A 54 -21.44 12.95 -5.19
CA ARG A 54 -20.32 13.79 -5.65
C ARG A 54 -18.94 13.29 -5.20
N GLN A 55 -18.84 12.57 -4.08
CA GLN A 55 -17.57 11.99 -3.62
C GLN A 55 -17.17 10.77 -4.46
N PHE A 56 -18.13 10.01 -4.96
CA PHE A 56 -17.88 8.79 -5.75
C PHE A 56 -18.08 8.97 -7.26
N SER A 57 -18.58 10.12 -7.73
CA SER A 57 -18.71 10.37 -9.17
C SER A 57 -17.36 10.67 -9.83
N ARG A 58 -17.34 10.51 -11.16
CA ARG A 58 -16.27 10.92 -12.05
C ARG A 58 -16.72 12.05 -12.97
N PRO A 59 -15.81 12.93 -13.42
CA PRO A 59 -14.38 12.98 -13.08
C PRO A 59 -14.11 13.57 -11.69
N ALA A 60 -12.98 13.19 -11.07
CA ALA A 60 -12.57 13.76 -9.79
C ALA A 60 -12.16 15.23 -9.93
N THR A 61 -12.66 16.10 -9.05
CA THR A 61 -12.30 17.52 -9.03
C THR A 61 -10.85 17.72 -8.54
N SER A 62 -10.20 18.83 -8.91
CA SER A 62 -8.83 19.13 -8.46
C SER A 62 -8.72 19.18 -6.93
N ARG A 63 -9.73 19.72 -6.24
CA ARG A 63 -9.76 19.75 -4.77
C ARG A 63 -9.84 18.34 -4.16
N GLN A 64 -10.58 17.42 -4.78
CA GLN A 64 -10.61 16.03 -4.33
C GLN A 64 -9.26 15.34 -4.53
N LYS A 65 -8.57 15.58 -5.66
CA LYS A 65 -7.23 15.04 -5.88
C LYS A 65 -6.22 15.56 -4.85
N VAL A 66 -6.25 16.86 -4.53
CA VAL A 66 -5.41 17.43 -3.46
C VAL A 66 -5.72 16.75 -2.12
N PHE A 67 -6.99 16.58 -1.78
CA PHE A 67 -7.40 15.84 -0.58
C PHE A 67 -6.88 14.39 -0.60
N ASP A 68 -6.98 13.69 -1.72
CA ASP A 68 -6.48 12.32 -1.87
C ASP A 68 -4.97 12.24 -1.63
N VAL A 69 -4.19 13.18 -2.17
CA VAL A 69 -2.74 13.22 -1.96
C VAL A 69 -2.41 13.53 -0.50
N VAL A 70 -3.07 14.52 0.10
CA VAL A 70 -2.81 14.92 1.49
C VAL A 70 -3.13 13.78 2.45
N PHE A 71 -4.33 13.20 2.39
CA PHE A 71 -4.79 12.20 3.37
C PHE A 71 -4.44 10.76 3.00
N GLY A 72 -4.14 10.48 1.73
CA GLY A 72 -3.78 9.13 1.26
C GLY A 72 -2.27 8.89 1.13
N ILE A 73 -1.44 9.94 1.13
CA ILE A 73 0.02 9.83 0.95
C ILE A 73 0.76 10.68 1.98
N ALA A 74 0.58 12.01 1.96
CA ALA A 74 1.41 12.91 2.75
C ALA A 74 1.22 12.72 4.27
N LEU A 75 -0.02 12.69 4.75
CA LEU A 75 -0.32 12.57 6.18
C LEU A 75 0.11 11.20 6.75
N PRO A 76 -0.13 10.05 6.10
CA PRO A 76 0.47 8.78 6.53
C PRO A 76 2.00 8.80 6.62
N LEU A 77 2.70 9.48 5.71
CA LEU A 77 4.16 9.63 5.78
C LEU A 77 4.58 10.51 6.97
N VAL A 78 3.89 11.62 7.20
CA VAL A 78 4.10 12.47 8.37
C VAL A 78 3.88 11.64 9.65
N CYS A 79 2.79 10.88 9.73
CA CYS A 79 2.55 9.98 10.86
C CYS A 79 3.72 9.01 11.03
N LEU A 80 4.16 8.31 9.99
CA LEU A 80 5.28 7.36 10.06
C LEU A 80 6.61 8.01 10.52
N LEU A 81 6.90 9.24 10.11
CA LEU A 81 8.13 9.95 10.47
C LEU A 81 8.14 10.41 11.92
N PHE A 82 7.00 10.88 12.42
CA PHE A 82 6.85 11.42 13.77
C PHE A 82 6.26 10.43 14.76
N ASP A 83 6.03 9.17 14.36
CA ASP A 83 5.33 8.18 15.15
C ASP A 83 6.10 7.79 16.42
N PRO A 84 5.67 8.24 17.61
CA PRO A 84 6.32 7.91 18.86
C PRO A 84 5.72 6.67 19.54
N LEU A 85 4.66 6.08 18.97
CA LEU A 85 3.80 5.13 19.70
C LEU A 85 3.52 3.83 18.93
N VAL A 86 3.33 3.91 17.61
CA VAL A 86 2.87 2.75 16.82
C VAL A 86 4.05 1.83 16.51
N PHE A 87 5.19 2.38 16.10
CA PHE A 87 6.41 1.66 15.72
C PHE A 87 7.63 1.99 16.58
N ARG A 88 7.61 3.07 17.38
CA ARG A 88 8.72 3.44 18.26
C ARG A 88 8.40 3.17 19.72
N SER A 89 9.43 2.84 20.49
CA SER A 89 9.33 2.49 21.91
C SER A 89 9.61 3.64 22.87
N ASP A 90 9.63 4.89 22.38
CA ASP A 90 10.03 6.06 23.18
C ASP A 90 9.12 6.27 24.41
N LEU A 91 7.87 5.78 24.36
CA LEU A 91 6.87 5.88 25.43
C LEU A 91 6.46 4.51 26.00
N GLY A 92 7.23 3.45 25.77
CA GLY A 92 6.97 2.10 26.25
C GLY A 92 6.99 1.04 25.15
N LYS A 93 6.27 -0.07 25.35
CA LYS A 93 6.22 -1.15 24.36
C LYS A 93 5.43 -0.68 23.11
N PRO A 94 5.99 -0.77 21.89
CA PRO A 94 5.26 -0.41 20.67
C PRO A 94 3.97 -1.21 20.55
N LEU A 95 2.89 -0.55 20.09
CA LEU A 95 1.59 -1.22 19.98
C LEU A 95 1.61 -2.34 18.93
N LEU A 96 2.39 -2.16 17.86
CA LEU A 96 2.57 -3.13 16.78
C LEU A 96 3.94 -3.82 16.83
N ASP A 97 4.46 -4.05 18.03
CA ASP A 97 5.68 -4.83 18.22
C ASP A 97 5.59 -6.18 17.48
N GLY A 98 6.57 -6.43 16.62
CA GLY A 98 6.60 -7.63 15.77
C GLY A 98 5.74 -7.57 14.50
N TYR A 99 5.09 -6.45 14.16
CA TYR A 99 4.31 -6.28 12.91
C TYR A 99 4.70 -5.04 12.09
N GLU A 100 5.78 -4.36 12.46
CA GLU A 100 6.23 -3.10 11.87
C GLU A 100 6.43 -3.18 10.35
N ILE A 101 7.14 -4.22 9.88
CA ILE A 101 7.46 -4.37 8.45
C ILE A 101 6.20 -4.63 7.64
N GLY A 102 5.31 -5.50 8.13
CA GLY A 102 4.00 -5.73 7.52
C GLY A 102 3.18 -4.44 7.41
N GLY A 103 3.17 -3.62 8.47
CA GLY A 103 2.52 -2.32 8.45
C GLY A 103 3.11 -1.37 7.40
N ILE A 104 4.44 -1.21 7.39
CA ILE A 104 5.17 -0.34 6.45
C ILE A 104 4.95 -0.78 5.00
N VAL A 105 5.06 -2.08 4.71
CA VAL A 105 4.84 -2.63 3.37
C VAL A 105 3.39 -2.40 2.92
N SER A 106 2.41 -2.62 3.79
CA SER A 106 0.99 -2.34 3.49
C SER A 106 0.77 -0.88 3.12
N MET A 107 1.35 0.04 3.88
CA MET A 107 1.27 1.48 3.63
C MET A 107 1.91 1.86 2.29
N ILE A 108 3.12 1.37 2.01
CA ILE A 108 3.83 1.64 0.74
C ILE A 108 3.01 1.13 -0.45
N VAL A 109 2.50 -0.09 -0.37
CA VAL A 109 1.66 -0.69 -1.41
C VAL A 109 0.41 0.15 -1.67
N GLY A 110 -0.27 0.61 -0.62
CA GLY A 110 -1.42 1.50 -0.72
C GLY A 110 -1.09 2.86 -1.36
N MET A 111 -0.01 3.50 -0.92
CA MET A 111 0.44 4.81 -1.44
C MET A 111 0.85 4.73 -2.91
N ILE A 112 1.62 3.71 -3.31
CA ILE A 112 2.01 3.48 -4.71
C ILE A 112 0.77 3.25 -5.57
N SER A 113 -0.19 2.45 -5.09
CA SER A 113 -1.43 2.18 -5.81
C SER A 113 -2.27 3.45 -6.01
N LEU A 114 -2.36 4.29 -4.99
CA LEU A 114 -3.05 5.58 -5.08
C LEU A 114 -2.33 6.56 -6.00
N GLY A 115 -1.00 6.70 -5.84
CA GLY A 115 -0.18 7.57 -6.68
C GLY A 115 -0.27 7.18 -8.15
N ALA A 116 -0.17 5.88 -8.44
CA ALA A 116 -0.41 5.34 -9.76
C ALA A 116 -1.80 5.77 -10.26
N TRP A 117 -2.87 5.40 -9.56
CA TRP A 117 -4.25 5.72 -9.92
C TRP A 117 -4.46 7.21 -10.23
N LEU A 118 -3.98 8.11 -9.38
CA LEU A 118 -4.12 9.55 -9.56
C LEU A 118 -3.35 10.08 -10.77
N ALA A 119 -2.19 9.49 -11.08
CA ALA A 119 -1.34 9.91 -12.20
C ALA A 119 -1.91 9.49 -13.56
N LEU A 120 -2.28 8.21 -13.73
CA LEU A 120 -2.72 7.72 -15.04
C LEU A 120 -4.25 7.72 -15.23
N GLY A 121 -5.03 7.69 -14.15
CA GLY A 121 -6.50 7.65 -14.18
C GLY A 121 -7.11 6.44 -14.89
N ARG A 122 -6.27 5.46 -15.30
CA ARG A 122 -6.62 4.35 -16.18
C ARG A 122 -5.76 3.14 -15.83
N PHE A 123 -6.31 2.17 -15.10
CA PHE A 123 -5.57 0.99 -14.67
C PHE A 123 -6.41 -0.29 -14.70
N PRO A 124 -5.76 -1.47 -14.73
CA PRO A 124 -6.45 -2.74 -14.61
C PRO A 124 -7.12 -2.88 -13.24
N ALA A 125 -8.09 -3.78 -13.16
CA ALA A 125 -8.81 -4.11 -11.93
C ALA A 125 -7.89 -4.57 -10.77
N PHE A 126 -6.64 -4.92 -11.07
CA PHE A 126 -5.60 -5.20 -10.08
C PHE A 126 -5.39 -4.03 -9.10
N ILE A 127 -5.19 -2.80 -9.60
CA ILE A 127 -4.97 -1.62 -8.74
C ILE A 127 -6.22 -1.23 -7.96
N VAL A 128 -7.41 -1.49 -8.53
CA VAL A 128 -8.69 -1.31 -7.84
C VAL A 128 -8.69 -2.08 -6.53
N SER A 129 -8.31 -3.35 -6.59
CA SER A 129 -8.31 -4.21 -5.41
C SER A 129 -7.14 -3.95 -4.47
N MET A 130 -5.99 -3.45 -4.96
CA MET A 130 -4.93 -3.00 -4.07
C MET A 130 -5.36 -1.78 -3.24
N LEU A 131 -6.08 -0.83 -3.85
CA LEU A 131 -6.70 0.28 -3.14
C LEU A 131 -7.76 -0.21 -2.13
N ALA A 132 -8.58 -1.19 -2.51
CA ALA A 132 -9.57 -1.75 -1.60
C ALA A 132 -8.91 -2.45 -0.40
N GLY A 133 -7.85 -3.25 -0.62
CA GLY A 133 -7.08 -3.86 0.46
C GLY A 133 -6.39 -2.83 1.35
N GLY A 134 -5.81 -1.78 0.75
CA GLY A 134 -5.27 -0.65 1.51
C GLY A 134 -6.34 0.06 2.36
N ALA A 135 -7.57 0.21 1.85
CA ALA A 135 -8.69 0.80 2.59
C ALA A 135 -9.07 -0.05 3.80
N ILE A 136 -9.17 -1.38 3.63
CA ILE A 136 -9.44 -2.33 4.71
C ILE A 136 -8.34 -2.27 5.76
N PHE A 137 -7.07 -2.33 5.34
CA PHE A 137 -5.92 -2.26 6.23
C PHE A 137 -5.92 -0.96 7.05
N ALA A 138 -6.05 0.20 6.39
CA ALA A 138 -6.05 1.49 7.06
C ALA A 138 -7.25 1.64 8.02
N PHE A 139 -8.42 1.09 7.67
CA PHE A 139 -9.59 1.09 8.55
C PHE A 139 -9.36 0.23 9.80
N VAL A 140 -8.84 -0.99 9.64
CA VAL A 140 -8.50 -1.88 10.77
C VAL A 140 -7.45 -1.23 11.66
N LEU A 141 -6.41 -0.64 11.08
CA LEU A 141 -5.39 0.10 11.84
C LEU A 141 -6.02 1.27 12.61
N GLY A 142 -6.92 2.03 11.98
CA GLY A 142 -7.68 3.10 12.65
C GLY A 142 -8.48 2.57 13.85
N CYS A 143 -9.17 1.44 13.70
CA CYS A 143 -9.90 0.80 14.80
C CYS A 143 -8.98 0.37 15.94
N LEU A 144 -7.80 -0.18 15.64
CA LEU A 144 -6.81 -0.57 16.64
C LEU A 144 -6.24 0.65 17.38
N LEU A 145 -6.00 1.75 16.69
CA LEU A 145 -5.48 2.99 17.27
C LEU A 145 -6.55 3.83 17.98
N LEU A 146 -7.84 3.59 17.72
CA LEU A 146 -8.94 4.40 18.22
C LEU A 146 -8.95 4.55 19.76
N PRO A 147 -8.78 3.50 20.58
CA PRO A 147 -8.82 3.64 22.03
C PRO A 147 -7.73 4.58 22.56
N VAL A 148 -6.50 4.44 22.03
CA VAL A 148 -5.38 5.28 22.43
C VAL A 148 -5.55 6.70 21.89
N SER A 149 -6.11 6.86 20.68
CA SER A 149 -6.39 8.16 20.06
C SER A 149 -7.43 8.97 20.84
N ILE A 150 -8.43 8.31 21.43
CA ILE A 150 -9.43 8.96 22.29
C ILE A 150 -8.77 9.51 23.56
N VAL A 151 -7.88 8.75 24.19
CA VAL A 151 -7.12 9.21 25.37
C VAL A 151 -6.14 10.33 24.99
N ALA A 152 -5.46 10.20 23.85
CA ALA A 152 -4.50 11.19 23.36
C ALA A 152 -5.15 12.46 22.78
N LEU A 153 -6.49 12.49 22.63
CA LEU A 153 -7.21 13.65 22.09
C LEU A 153 -7.02 14.91 22.96
N PHE A 154 -6.77 14.72 24.26
CA PHE A 154 -6.44 15.80 25.19
C PHE A 154 -5.07 16.45 24.91
N VAL A 155 -4.21 15.84 24.09
CA VAL A 155 -2.81 16.27 23.87
C VAL A 155 -2.53 16.57 22.39
N VAL A 156 -3.51 17.01 21.57
CA VAL A 156 -3.39 17.31 20.10
C VAL A 156 -2.98 16.11 19.22
N LEU A 157 -2.08 15.24 19.69
CA LEU A 157 -1.63 13.96 19.13
C LEU A 157 -2.79 13.02 18.83
N GLY A 158 -3.90 13.08 19.58
CA GLY A 158 -5.06 12.25 19.30
C GLY A 158 -5.68 12.50 17.92
N VAL A 159 -5.52 13.70 17.32
CA VAL A 159 -6.00 13.97 15.95
C VAL A 159 -5.24 13.13 14.91
N LEU A 160 -3.93 12.92 15.10
CA LEU A 160 -3.12 12.09 14.20
C LEU A 160 -3.57 10.63 14.21
N GLY A 161 -4.08 10.16 15.35
CA GLY A 161 -4.67 8.82 15.50
C GLY A 161 -5.91 8.56 14.64
N PHE A 162 -6.58 9.60 14.15
CA PHE A 162 -7.70 9.47 13.19
C PHE A 162 -7.27 9.44 11.72
N THR A 163 -5.99 9.70 11.42
CA THR A 163 -5.43 9.66 10.05
C THR A 163 -5.79 8.37 9.30
N PRO A 164 -5.67 7.17 9.88
CA PRO A 164 -5.96 5.93 9.14
C PRO A 164 -7.41 5.86 8.64
N PHE A 165 -8.39 6.46 9.34
CA PHE A 165 -9.77 6.53 8.85
C PHE A 165 -9.91 7.44 7.63
N ALA A 166 -9.21 8.58 7.63
CA ALA A 166 -9.19 9.47 6.47
C ALA A 166 -8.51 8.80 5.26
N THR A 167 -7.39 8.11 5.49
CA THR A 167 -6.70 7.31 4.47
C THR A 167 -7.59 6.19 3.94
N ALA A 168 -8.30 5.47 4.82
CA ALA A 168 -9.24 4.42 4.42
C ALA A 168 -10.36 4.97 3.53
N PHE A 169 -10.93 6.11 3.88
CA PHE A 169 -11.94 6.78 3.06
C PHE A 169 -11.39 7.19 1.68
N VAL A 170 -10.18 7.75 1.62
CA VAL A 170 -9.48 8.11 0.38
C VAL A 170 -9.26 6.88 -0.50
N PHE A 171 -8.76 5.79 0.06
CA PHE A 171 -8.54 4.56 -0.69
C PHE A 171 -9.86 3.94 -1.16
N ALA A 172 -10.89 3.88 -0.31
CA ALA A 172 -12.20 3.34 -0.66
C ALA A 172 -12.85 4.12 -1.82
N ARG A 173 -12.87 5.45 -1.76
CA ARG A 173 -13.45 6.25 -2.84
C ARG A 173 -12.67 6.11 -4.15
N ASN A 174 -11.34 6.03 -4.09
CA ASN A 174 -10.54 5.82 -5.29
C ASN A 174 -10.66 4.39 -5.84
N ALA A 175 -10.86 3.38 -4.99
CA ALA A 175 -11.17 2.03 -5.43
C ALA A 175 -12.52 1.98 -6.18
N VAL A 176 -13.58 2.57 -5.64
CA VAL A 176 -14.91 2.62 -6.31
C VAL A 176 -14.79 3.32 -7.66
N ARG A 177 -14.23 4.54 -7.69
CA ARG A 177 -13.96 5.21 -8.97
C ARG A 177 -12.70 4.74 -9.65
N ALA A 178 -12.17 3.57 -9.38
CA ALA A 178 -11.26 2.86 -10.29
C ALA A 178 -12.01 1.65 -10.89
N PHE A 179 -12.81 0.96 -10.08
CA PHE A 179 -13.71 -0.12 -10.49
C PHE A 179 -14.63 0.28 -11.64
N ASP A 180 -15.26 1.44 -11.54
CA ASP A 180 -16.16 1.97 -12.59
C ASP A 180 -15.46 2.18 -13.95
N ALA A 181 -14.12 2.20 -14.02
CA ALA A 181 -13.34 2.43 -15.26
C ALA A 181 -12.90 1.10 -15.81
N ALA A 182 -12.46 0.22 -14.92
CA ALA A 182 -12.13 -1.15 -15.28
C ALA A 182 -13.34 -1.82 -15.95
N GLY A 183 -14.54 -1.65 -15.39
CA GLY A 183 -15.77 -2.23 -15.93
C GLY A 183 -16.15 -1.79 -17.35
N GLN A 184 -15.64 -0.65 -17.84
CA GLN A 184 -15.89 -0.20 -19.21
C GLN A 184 -14.97 -0.86 -20.25
N ARG A 185 -13.88 -1.49 -19.82
CA ARG A 185 -12.82 -1.96 -20.72
C ARG A 185 -12.55 -3.46 -20.64
N TRP A 186 -12.85 -4.10 -19.52
CA TRP A 186 -12.54 -5.50 -19.26
C TRP A 186 -13.81 -6.35 -19.17
N SER A 187 -13.70 -7.64 -19.52
CA SER A 187 -14.78 -8.59 -19.24
C SER A 187 -15.01 -8.70 -17.72
N ARG A 188 -16.22 -9.09 -17.31
CA ARG A 188 -16.55 -9.29 -15.89
C ARG A 188 -15.59 -10.28 -15.23
N LEU A 189 -15.30 -11.40 -15.90
CA LEU A 189 -14.37 -12.42 -15.40
C LEU A 189 -12.95 -11.87 -15.23
N GLY A 190 -12.42 -11.16 -16.23
CA GLY A 190 -11.09 -10.57 -16.15
C GLY A 190 -10.96 -9.53 -15.02
N THR A 191 -12.02 -8.75 -14.80
CA THR A 191 -12.12 -7.79 -13.69
C THR A 191 -12.09 -8.48 -12.33
N VAL A 192 -12.87 -9.57 -12.18
CA VAL A 192 -12.90 -10.35 -10.93
C VAL A 192 -11.56 -11.03 -10.66
N LEU A 193 -10.95 -11.70 -11.64
CA LEU A 193 -9.67 -12.39 -11.45
C LEU A 193 -8.54 -11.41 -11.10
N ALA A 194 -8.39 -10.32 -11.87
CA ALA A 194 -7.41 -9.30 -11.56
C ALA A 194 -7.70 -8.65 -10.19
N GLY A 195 -8.97 -8.50 -9.84
CA GLY A 195 -9.37 -8.02 -8.52
C GLY A 195 -8.99 -8.96 -7.38
N ILE A 196 -9.18 -10.27 -7.53
CA ILE A 196 -8.73 -11.27 -6.54
C ILE A 196 -7.21 -11.20 -6.38
N CYS A 197 -6.46 -11.20 -7.50
CA CYS A 197 -5.00 -11.09 -7.45
C CYS A 197 -4.54 -9.82 -6.73
N GLY A 198 -5.15 -8.66 -7.04
CA GLY A 198 -4.79 -7.40 -6.38
C GLY A 198 -5.08 -7.41 -4.88
N LEU A 199 -6.22 -7.98 -4.48
CA LEU A 199 -6.59 -8.10 -3.07
C LEU A 199 -5.61 -9.03 -2.34
N VAL A 200 -5.32 -10.20 -2.90
CA VAL A 200 -4.35 -11.15 -2.33
C VAL A 200 -2.97 -10.50 -2.18
N VAL A 201 -2.48 -9.77 -3.18
CA VAL A 201 -1.19 -9.07 -3.07
C VAL A 201 -1.22 -8.02 -1.97
N SER A 202 -2.28 -7.19 -1.90
CA SER A 202 -2.36 -6.11 -0.91
C SER A 202 -2.58 -6.59 0.53
N VAL A 203 -3.26 -7.72 0.72
CA VAL A 203 -3.55 -8.26 2.05
C VAL A 203 -2.49 -9.27 2.46
N ALA A 204 -2.23 -10.30 1.65
CA ALA A 204 -1.30 -11.37 2.00
C ALA A 204 0.17 -10.98 1.82
N GLY A 205 0.49 -10.13 0.84
CA GLY A 205 1.88 -9.71 0.56
C GLY A 205 2.62 -9.15 1.79
N PRO A 206 2.02 -8.19 2.52
CA PRO A 206 2.61 -7.67 3.76
C PRO A 206 2.83 -8.74 4.84
N TRP A 207 1.88 -9.67 5.02
CA TRP A 207 2.00 -10.76 6.00
C TRP A 207 3.08 -11.76 5.63
N VAL A 208 3.18 -12.12 4.34
CA VAL A 208 4.26 -12.98 3.84
C VAL A 208 5.61 -12.32 4.05
N THR A 209 5.71 -11.01 3.78
CA THR A 209 6.95 -10.24 4.00
C THR A 209 7.31 -10.20 5.48
N GLN A 210 6.34 -9.95 6.36
CA GLN A 210 6.53 -9.98 7.81
C GLN A 210 7.02 -11.35 8.28
N GLY A 211 6.35 -12.43 7.86
CA GLY A 211 6.71 -13.79 8.24
C GLY A 211 8.11 -14.18 7.74
N TYR A 212 8.45 -13.80 6.51
CA TYR A 212 9.80 -14.02 5.96
C TYR A 212 10.87 -13.32 6.80
N VAL A 213 10.67 -12.03 7.13
CA VAL A 213 11.64 -11.29 7.93
C VAL A 213 11.72 -11.82 9.35
N ALA A 214 10.59 -12.11 9.99
CA ALA A 214 10.56 -12.70 11.33
C ALA A 214 11.30 -14.06 11.37
N ASN A 215 11.07 -14.91 10.37
CA ASN A 215 11.78 -16.20 10.27
C ASN A 215 13.28 -16.02 10.05
N ARG A 216 13.70 -15.07 9.19
CA ARG A 216 15.14 -14.79 8.98
C ARG A 216 15.80 -14.20 10.22
N ARG A 217 15.12 -13.36 10.99
CA ARG A 217 15.61 -12.87 12.30
C ARG A 217 15.77 -14.00 13.31
N ALA A 218 14.73 -14.82 13.49
CA ALA A 218 14.74 -15.93 14.43
C ALA A 218 15.85 -16.95 14.10
N TRP A 219 16.02 -17.27 12.83
CA TRP A 219 17.13 -18.10 12.36
C TRP A 219 18.50 -17.47 12.69
N ALA A 220 18.68 -16.18 12.40
CA ALA A 220 19.95 -15.49 12.63
C ALA A 220 20.32 -15.42 14.12
N ILE A 221 19.36 -15.13 15.00
CA ILE A 221 19.60 -15.19 16.44
C ILE A 221 19.99 -16.60 16.86
N THR A 222 19.23 -17.61 16.43
CA THR A 222 19.52 -19.01 16.79
C THR A 222 20.90 -19.44 16.32
N ALA A 223 21.33 -18.99 15.13
CA ALA A 223 22.66 -19.27 14.60
C ALA A 223 23.77 -18.63 15.46
N ILE A 224 23.68 -17.34 15.81
CA ILE A 224 24.65 -16.66 16.69
C ILE A 224 24.69 -17.29 18.09
N LEU A 225 23.54 -17.72 18.59
CA LEU A 225 23.45 -18.37 19.89
C LEU A 225 23.97 -19.81 19.86
N SER A 226 24.11 -20.42 18.69
CA SER A 226 24.62 -21.78 18.55
C SER A 226 26.13 -21.85 18.84
N GLU A 227 26.59 -23.02 19.27
CA GLU A 227 28.02 -23.23 19.55
C GLU A 227 28.87 -23.24 18.27
N ASP A 228 28.26 -23.46 17.10
CA ASP A 228 28.92 -23.56 15.82
C ASP A 228 29.16 -22.16 15.19
N PRO A 229 30.42 -21.73 14.98
CA PRO A 229 30.72 -20.42 14.40
C PRO A 229 30.54 -20.36 12.87
N THR A 230 30.22 -21.48 12.22
CA THR A 230 30.20 -21.57 10.74
C THR A 230 29.19 -20.62 10.10
N ASP A 231 28.09 -20.33 10.79
CA ASP A 231 27.00 -19.49 10.28
C ASP A 231 27.02 -18.03 10.83
N ASP A 232 27.99 -17.67 11.69
CA ASP A 232 28.01 -16.37 12.40
C ASP A 232 28.00 -15.18 11.42
N ALA A 233 28.75 -15.27 10.31
CA ALA A 233 28.85 -14.17 9.34
C ALA A 233 27.54 -13.91 8.57
N GLU A 234 26.83 -14.97 8.13
CA GLU A 234 25.52 -14.80 7.47
C GLU A 234 24.47 -14.31 8.48
N ALA A 235 24.52 -14.82 9.71
CA ALA A 235 23.61 -14.43 10.77
C ALA A 235 23.76 -12.95 11.15
N ILE A 236 25.00 -12.47 11.33
CA ILE A 236 25.28 -11.05 11.59
C ILE A 236 24.78 -10.18 10.42
N ALA A 237 25.04 -10.58 9.17
CA ALA A 237 24.54 -9.85 8.00
C ALA A 237 23.00 -9.81 7.94
N ALA A 238 22.33 -10.89 8.34
CA ALA A 238 20.87 -10.95 8.42
C ALA A 238 20.32 -10.02 9.51
N ILE A 239 20.94 -9.97 10.71
CA ILE A 239 20.53 -9.04 11.77
C ILE A 239 20.80 -7.59 11.38
N LYS A 240 21.91 -7.27 10.70
CA LYS A 240 22.13 -5.90 10.19
C LYS A 240 21.07 -5.45 9.19
N ARG A 241 20.64 -6.37 8.32
CA ARG A 241 19.67 -6.04 7.26
C ARG A 241 18.24 -5.99 7.77
N PHE A 242 17.92 -6.87 8.70
CA PHE A 242 16.54 -7.12 9.08
C PHE A 242 16.26 -6.89 10.56
N GLY A 243 17.25 -6.92 11.45
CA GLY A 243 17.08 -6.84 12.88
C GLY A 243 16.45 -5.52 13.36
N THR A 244 15.82 -5.59 14.52
CA THR A 244 15.39 -4.42 15.31
C THR A 244 16.41 -4.18 16.42
N PRO A 245 16.43 -2.99 17.04
CA PRO A 245 17.25 -2.74 18.23
C PRO A 245 17.06 -3.83 19.30
N SER A 246 15.83 -4.32 19.49
CA SER A 246 15.51 -5.42 20.41
C SER A 246 16.15 -6.77 20.06
N SER A 247 16.53 -7.00 18.78
CA SER A 247 17.25 -8.22 18.39
C SER A 247 18.66 -8.26 18.99
N ALA A 248 19.27 -7.09 19.24
CA ALA A 248 20.58 -7.01 19.88
C ALA A 248 20.50 -7.32 21.38
N ASP A 249 19.39 -6.96 22.05
CA ASP A 249 19.19 -7.26 23.47
C ASP A 249 19.16 -8.78 23.75
N GLU A 250 18.68 -9.60 22.79
CA GLU A 250 18.74 -11.06 22.91
C GLU A 250 20.19 -11.59 22.99
N ILE A 251 21.12 -10.96 22.28
CA ILE A 251 22.56 -11.28 22.35
C ILE A 251 23.13 -10.87 23.72
N VAL A 252 22.72 -9.71 24.25
CA VAL A 252 23.10 -9.24 25.60
C VAL A 252 22.63 -10.23 26.67
N PHE A 253 21.37 -10.67 26.62
CA PHE A 253 20.84 -11.64 27.57
C PHE A 253 21.55 -12.99 27.49
N ALA A 254 21.92 -13.44 26.28
CA ALA A 254 22.70 -14.65 26.12
C ALA A 254 24.12 -14.51 26.67
N TYR A 255 24.77 -13.36 26.46
CA TYR A 255 26.08 -13.05 27.01
C TYR A 255 26.08 -13.10 28.54
N GLN A 256 25.11 -12.44 29.19
CA GLN A 256 24.98 -12.41 30.64
C GLN A 256 24.76 -13.80 31.26
N ARG A 257 24.08 -14.71 30.54
CA ARG A 257 23.79 -16.08 31.00
C ARG A 257 24.93 -17.06 30.74
N THR A 258 25.90 -16.70 29.91
CA THR A 258 26.96 -17.60 29.48
C THR A 258 28.13 -17.56 30.47
N ALA A 259 28.51 -18.71 31.03
CA ALA A 259 29.67 -18.82 31.91
C ALA A 259 31.00 -19.06 31.17
N ASP A 260 30.95 -19.60 29.95
CA ASP A 260 32.13 -19.87 29.13
C ASP A 260 32.71 -18.59 28.52
N ASP A 261 33.97 -18.28 28.85
CA ASP A 261 34.69 -17.10 28.36
C ASP A 261 34.84 -17.08 26.84
N ALA A 262 34.99 -18.24 26.19
CA ALA A 262 35.15 -18.31 24.74
C ALA A 262 33.86 -17.88 24.03
N ARG A 263 32.72 -18.45 24.46
CA ARG A 263 31.40 -18.06 23.96
C ARG A 263 31.03 -16.61 24.31
N ARG A 264 31.40 -16.11 25.50
CA ARG A 264 31.22 -14.69 25.85
C ARG A 264 31.95 -13.76 24.88
N LYS A 265 33.22 -14.03 24.57
CA LYS A 265 34.00 -13.24 23.60
C LYS A 265 33.37 -13.26 22.21
N ARG A 266 32.84 -14.41 21.77
CA ARG A 266 32.10 -14.51 20.50
C ARG A 266 30.83 -13.67 20.50
N LEU A 267 29.99 -13.77 21.53
CA LEU A 267 28.76 -12.97 21.63
C LEU A 267 29.05 -11.48 21.71
N ALA A 268 30.10 -11.07 22.43
CA ALA A 268 30.55 -9.67 22.46
C ALA A 268 31.01 -9.17 21.09
N ALA A 269 31.77 -9.98 20.34
CA ALA A 269 32.18 -9.64 18.98
C ALA A 269 30.99 -9.56 18.02
N ALA A 270 30.05 -10.51 18.08
CA ALA A 270 28.85 -10.49 17.26
C ALA A 270 27.95 -9.28 17.56
N TYR A 271 27.81 -8.92 18.85
CA TYR A 271 27.11 -7.71 19.26
C TYR A 271 27.77 -6.46 18.70
N PHE A 272 29.09 -6.31 18.90
CA PHE A 272 29.86 -5.19 18.38
C PHE A 272 29.77 -5.09 16.86
N ASP A 273 29.82 -6.22 16.15
CA ASP A 273 29.67 -6.22 14.71
C ASP A 273 28.28 -5.71 14.31
N VAL A 274 27.22 -6.11 14.99
CA VAL A 274 25.83 -5.71 14.70
C VAL A 274 25.57 -4.24 15.02
N THR A 275 25.98 -3.77 16.19
CA THR A 275 25.60 -2.44 16.73
C THR A 275 26.67 -1.37 16.56
N GLY A 276 27.95 -1.76 16.51
CA GLY A 276 29.09 -0.85 16.61
C GLY A 276 29.44 -0.44 18.04
N GLU A 277 28.78 -0.99 19.05
CA GLU A 277 28.92 -0.64 20.47
C GLU A 277 29.44 -1.82 21.30
N SER A 278 30.12 -1.56 22.41
CA SER A 278 30.54 -2.62 23.35
C SER A 278 29.32 -3.18 24.07
N ILE A 279 29.28 -4.50 24.22
CA ILE A 279 28.20 -5.18 24.93
C ILE A 279 28.21 -4.83 26.42
N GLU A 280 29.38 -4.51 26.98
CA GLU A 280 29.55 -4.08 28.37
C GLU A 280 28.92 -2.70 28.62
N ASP A 281 29.10 -1.74 27.69
CA ASP A 281 28.50 -0.41 27.79
C ASP A 281 26.97 -0.50 27.82
N ARG A 282 26.39 -1.35 26.96
CA ARG A 282 24.94 -1.61 26.95
C ARG A 282 24.43 -2.24 28.25
N ILE A 283 25.21 -3.12 28.88
CA ILE A 283 24.84 -3.71 30.16
C ILE A 283 24.80 -2.63 31.24
N VAL A 284 25.78 -1.72 31.28
CA VAL A 284 25.80 -0.60 32.24
C VAL A 284 24.59 0.30 32.02
N GLU A 285 24.27 0.66 30.78
CA GLU A 285 23.09 1.48 30.45
C GLU A 285 21.79 0.82 30.91
N SER A 286 21.68 -0.51 30.83
CA SER A 286 20.48 -1.24 31.27
C SER A 286 20.30 -1.31 32.80
N MET A 287 21.30 -0.91 33.59
CA MET A 287 21.25 -0.87 35.05
C MET A 287 20.80 0.48 35.61
N ASP A 288 20.81 1.54 34.80
CA ASP A 288 20.40 2.90 35.15
C ASP A 288 18.88 3.11 34.93
#